data_AF-A0A0B8PGG5-F1
#
_entry.id   AF-A0A0B8PGG5-F1
#
_cell.length_a   1.000
_cell.length_b   1.000
_cell.length_c   1.000
_cell.angle_alpha   90.00
_cell.angle_beta   90.00
_cell.angle_gamma   90.00
#
_symmetry.space_group_name_H-M   'P 1'
#
loop_
_entity.id
_entity.type
_entity.pdbx_description
1 polymer ?
#
loop_
_entity_poly.entity_id
_entity_poly.type
_entity_poly.pdbx_seq_one_letter_code
_entity_poly.pdbx_strand_id
1 'polypeptide(L)' 'MNIKKRFIAGAQCPECSETDTLRWWEENQVEWVECVACNHTQQRLTKEQEQAASEQSVIGIFKP' A
#
# COMPACT_ATOMS: atom_id res chain seq x y z
N MET A 1 -8.85 -13.03 -12.55
CA MET A 1 -8.20 -11.77 -12.96
C MET A 1 -6.69 -11.94 -12.85
N ASN A 2 -5.93 -11.74 -13.94
CA ASN A 2 -4.46 -11.72 -13.86
C ASN A 2 -4.05 -10.30 -13.44
N ILE A 3 -3.54 -10.15 -12.23
CA ILE A 3 -2.98 -8.90 -11.72
C ILE A 3 -1.65 -8.66 -12.41
N LYS A 4 -1.56 -7.60 -13.22
CA LYS A 4 -0.32 -7.23 -13.92
C LYS A 4 0.56 -6.41 -12.99
N LYS A 5 1.63 -7.01 -12.49
CA LYS A 5 2.70 -6.27 -11.78
C LYS A 5 3.51 -5.45 -12.78
N ARG A 6 3.65 -4.15 -12.51
CA ARG A 6 4.53 -3.21 -13.21
C ARG A 6 5.82 -3.03 -12.41
N PHE A 7 6.89 -2.66 -13.10
CA PHE A 7 8.17 -2.39 -12.48
C PHE A 7 8.45 -0.89 -12.44
N ILE A 8 9.01 -0.39 -11.34
CA ILE A 8 9.32 1.04 -11.16
C ILE A 8 10.80 1.27 -11.45
N ALA A 9 11.11 1.74 -12.66
CA ALA A 9 12.48 2.05 -13.05
C ALA A 9 12.99 3.32 -12.35
N GLY A 10 14.25 3.31 -11.92
CA GLY A 10 14.92 4.44 -11.25
C GLY A 10 14.46 4.68 -9.81
N ALA A 11 13.65 3.79 -9.24
CA ALA A 11 13.22 3.90 -7.85
C ALA A 11 14.14 3.10 -6.93
N GLN A 12 14.57 3.75 -5.85
CA GLN A 12 15.36 3.15 -4.80
C GLN A 12 14.45 2.61 -3.70
N CYS A 13 14.67 1.36 -3.29
CA CYS A 13 13.97 0.80 -2.14
C CYS A 13 14.42 1.50 -0.85
N PRO A 14 13.51 2.02 -0.01
CA PRO A 14 13.88 2.71 1.23
C PRO A 14 14.44 1.77 2.31
N GLU A 15 14.18 0.46 2.22
CA GLU A 15 14.64 -0.53 3.20
C GLU A 15 16.06 -1.03 2.90
N CYS A 16 16.32 -1.47 1.66
CA CYS A 16 17.61 -2.06 1.28
C CYS A 16 18.49 -1.14 0.42
N SER A 17 18.00 0.05 0.04
CA SER A 17 18.69 1.00 -0.85
C SER A 17 19.02 0.48 -2.26
N GLU A 18 18.47 -0.67 -2.67
CA GLU A 18 18.63 -1.15 -4.04
C GLU A 18 17.78 -0.36 -5.03
N THR A 19 18.34 -0.12 -6.21
CA THR A 19 17.65 0.57 -7.32
C THR A 19 17.04 -0.48 -8.25
N ASP A 20 15.92 -0.16 -8.90
CA ASP A 20 15.32 -1.07 -9.89
C ASP A 20 14.90 -2.42 -9.27
N THR A 21 14.28 -2.37 -8.09
CA THR A 21 13.79 -3.57 -7.38
C THR A 21 12.32 -3.50 -7.00
N LEU A 22 11.67 -2.35 -7.24
CA LEU A 22 10.29 -2.12 -6.83
C LEU A 22 9.31 -2.54 -7.93
N ARG A 23 8.28 -3.30 -7.53
CA ARG A 23 7.15 -3.72 -8.34
C ARG A 23 5.88 -3.07 -7.81
N TRP A 24 5.13 -2.41 -8.67
CA TRP A 24 3.84 -1.83 -8.34
C TRP A 24 2.70 -2.58 -9.01
N TRP A 25 1.59 -2.78 -8.31
CA TRP A 25 0.34 -3.26 -8.91
C TRP A 25 -0.86 -2.66 -8.20
N GLU A 26 -2.00 -2.67 -8.88
CA GLU A 26 -3.27 -2.28 -8.30
C GLU A 26 -4.11 -3.53 -8.06
N GLU A 27 -4.64 -3.67 -6.86
CA GLU A 27 -5.55 -4.74 -6.48
C GLU A 27 -6.71 -4.16 -5.66
N ASN A 28 -7.96 -4.35 -6.12
CA ASN A 28 -9.16 -3.87 -5.43
C ASN A 28 -9.12 -2.36 -5.08
N GLN A 29 -8.64 -1.52 -6.00
CA GLN A 29 -8.42 -0.08 -5.81
C GLN A 29 -7.36 0.29 -4.76
N VAL A 30 -6.60 -0.70 -4.28
CA VAL A 30 -5.43 -0.51 -3.42
C VAL A 30 -4.18 -0.60 -4.28
N GLU A 31 -3.31 0.41 -4.19
CA GLU A 31 -2.01 0.37 -4.82
C GLU A 31 -1.02 -0.36 -3.93
N TRP A 32 -0.33 -1.34 -4.47
CA TRP A 32 0.67 -2.14 -3.78
C TRP A 32 2.04 -1.92 -4.40
N VAL A 33 3.07 -1.82 -3.57
CA VAL A 33 4.47 -1.72 -3.98
C VAL A 33 5.28 -2.78 -3.23
N GLU A 34 6.02 -3.63 -3.92
CA GLU A 34 6.86 -4.70 -3.36
C GLU A 34 8.30 -4.56 -3.84
N CYS A 35 9.27 -4.68 -2.94
CA CYS A 35 10.67 -4.83 -3.27
C CYS A 35 11.02 -6.31 -3.46
N VAL A 36 11.60 -6.65 -4.60
CA VAL A 36 12.00 -8.04 -4.92
C VAL A 36 13.29 -8.47 -4.24
N ALA A 37 14.11 -7.51 -3.78
CA ALA A 37 15.41 -7.79 -3.16
C ALA A 37 15.28 -8.08 -1.66
N CYS A 38 14.43 -7.33 -0.95
CA CYS A 38 14.22 -7.49 0.50
C CYS A 38 12.82 -8.00 0.88
N ASN A 39 11.96 -8.27 -0.08
CA ASN A 39 10.56 -8.69 0.14
C ASN A 39 9.71 -7.67 0.93
N HIS A 40 10.12 -6.41 1.00
CA HIS A 40 9.34 -5.37 1.66
C HIS A 40 8.13 -4.97 0.81
N THR A 41 6.95 -4.88 1.43
CA THR A 41 5.70 -4.53 0.75
C THR A 41 5.04 -3.33 1.41
N GLN A 42 4.64 -2.35 0.62
CA GLN A 42 3.89 -1.16 1.03
C GLN A 42 2.53 -1.13 0.34
N GLN A 43 1.49 -0.85 1.11
CA GLN A 43 0.17 -0.52 0.60
C GLN A 43 0.00 1.00 0.60
N ARG A 44 -0.39 1.56 -0.54
CA ARG A 44 -0.89 2.93 -0.64
C ARG A 44 -2.41 2.82 -0.79
N LEU A 45 -3.09 3.02 0.34
CA LEU A 45 -4.52 3.26 0.34
C LEU A 45 -4.74 4.62 -0.32
N THR A 46 -5.60 4.67 -1.33
CA THR A 46 -6.12 5.94 -1.81
C THR A 46 -6.86 6.62 -0.64
N LYS A 47 -6.75 7.95 -0.52
CA LYS A 47 -7.35 8.71 0.60
C LYS A 47 -8.86 8.44 0.79
N GLU A 48 -9.53 7.98 -0.26
CA GLU A 48 -10.94 7.58 -0.26
C GLU A 48 -11.20 6.30 0.58
N GLN A 49 -10.21 5.42 0.75
CA GLN A 49 -10.33 4.18 1.53
C GLN A 49 -9.87 4.32 3.00
N GLU A 50 -9.03 5.31 3.32
CA GLU A 50 -8.68 5.64 4.72
C GLU A 50 -9.89 6.18 5.52
N GLN A 51 -10.83 6.83 4.82
CA GLN A 51 -12.06 7.33 5.43
C GLN A 51 -12.99 6.18 5.86
N ALA A 52 -13.02 5.06 5.15
CA ALA A 52 -13.85 3.91 5.54
C ALA A 52 -13.29 3.12 6.74
N ALA A 53 -11.97 3.18 6.99
CA ALA A 53 -11.32 2.47 8.10
C ALA A 53 -11.33 3.28 9.42
N SER A 54 -11.51 4.59 9.37
CA SER A 54 -11.52 5.47 10.54
C SER A 54 -12.91 5.70 11.16
N GLU A 55 -13.99 5.33 10.47
CA GLU A 55 -15.37 5.52 10.94
C GLU A 55 -15.89 4.40 11.86
N GLN A 56 -15.12 3.33 12.10
CA GLN A 56 -15.54 2.22 12.97
C GLN A 56 -15.24 2.43 14.47
N SER A 57 -14.74 3.61 14.88
CA SER A 57 -14.44 3.92 16.29
C SER A 57 -15.27 5.07 16.85
N VAL A 58 -16.60 4.94 16.79
CA VAL A 58 -17.51 5.68 17.69
C VAL A 58 -18.43 4.68 18.38
N ILE A 59 -17.84 3.80 19.19
CA ILE A 59 -18.58 3.04 20.21
C ILE A 59 -18.77 3.98 21.40
N GLY A 60 -20.03 4.20 21.75
CA GLY A 60 -20.54 5.32 22.52
C GLY A 60 -19.86 5.57 23.87
N ILE A 61 -19.51 6.83 24.10
CA ILE A 61 -19.49 7.41 25.45
C ILE A 61 -20.89 7.97 25.69
N PHE A 62 -21.74 7.14 26.31
CA PHE A 62 -22.96 7.56 26.98
C PHE A 62 -22.51 8.41 28.19
N LYS A 63 -22.88 9.70 28.22
CA LYS A 63 -22.81 10.53 29.43
C LYS A 63 -24.24 10.74 29.95
N PRO A 64 -24.49 10.56 31.27
CA PRO A 64 -25.83 10.62 31.88
C PRO A 64 -26.44 12.03 31.88
#